data_AF-A0A369LVV7-F1
#
_entry.id   AF-A0A369LVV7-F1
#
_cell.length_a   1.000
_cell.length_b   1.000
_cell.length_c   1.000
_cell.angle_alpha   90.00
_cell.angle_beta   90.00
_cell.angle_gamma   90.00
#
_symmetry.space_group_name_H-M   'P 1'
#
loop_
_entity.id
_entity.type
_entity.pdbx_description
1 polymer ?
#
loop_
_entity_poly.entity_id
_entity_poly.type
_entity_poly.pdbx_seq_one_letter_code
_entity_poly.pdbx_strand_id
1 'polypeptide(L)'
;MKWTALAEAKRDLEDGLLERERETPGSKALFPGSCSRCTAPCRRTLGRQCASPETLRFSIESLGGDVGLMQRELFGLDLVWASAGEIPAHYQLVGGLLS
;
A
#
# COMPACT_ATOMS: atom_id res chain seq x y z
N MET A 1 -18.91 -5.35 8.23
CA MET A 1 -18.03 -6.43 8.73
C MET A 1 -17.10 -7.02 7.64
N LYS A 2 -16.63 -6.23 6.66
CA LYS A 2 -15.69 -6.68 5.60
C LYS A 2 -14.41 -5.83 5.45
N TRP A 3 -14.31 -4.71 6.17
CA TRP A 3 -13.19 -3.76 6.03
C TRP A 3 -12.00 -4.06 6.95
N THR A 4 -12.21 -4.79 8.05
CA THR A 4 -11.16 -5.11 9.03
C THR A 4 -10.10 -6.04 8.44
N ALA A 5 -10.51 -7.10 7.75
CA ALA A 5 -9.59 -8.08 7.16
C ALA A 5 -8.65 -7.44 6.11
N LEU A 6 -9.14 -6.52 5.29
CA LEU A 6 -8.29 -5.82 4.31
C LEU A 6 -7.30 -4.87 5.00
N ALA A 7 -7.73 -4.19 6.07
CA ALA A 7 -6.86 -3.30 6.84
C ALA A 7 -5.76 -4.08 7.59
N GLU A 8 -6.09 -5.26 8.12
CA GLU A 8 -5.13 -6.20 8.73
C GLU A 8 -4.14 -6.72 7.69
N ALA A 9 -4.62 -7.27 6.57
CA ALA A 9 -3.76 -7.75 5.49
C ALA A 9 -2.84 -6.66 4.93
N LYS A 10 -3.34 -5.42 4.85
CA LYS A 10 -2.52 -4.26 4.46
C LYS A 10 -1.42 -3.99 5.47
N ARG A 11 -1.73 -4.03 6.78
CA ARG A 11 -0.73 -3.82 7.82
C ARG A 11 0.34 -4.90 7.78
N ASP A 12 -0.05 -6.16 7.64
CA ASP A 12 0.88 -7.29 7.56
C ASP A 12 1.84 -7.14 6.37
N LEU A 13 1.32 -6.76 5.20
CA LEU A 13 2.14 -6.48 4.03
C LEU A 13 3.10 -5.31 4.26
N GLU A 14 2.63 -4.19 4.81
CA GLU A 14 3.46 -3.02 5.08
C GLU A 14 4.57 -3.30 6.11
N ASP A 15 4.27 -4.08 7.14
CA ASP A 15 5.23 -4.46 8.17
C ASP A 15 6.30 -5.41 7.58
N GLY A 16 5.90 -6.39 6.79
CA GLY A 16 6.83 -7.28 6.06
C GLY A 16 7.72 -6.52 5.06
N LEU A 17 7.17 -5.52 4.36
CA LEU A 17 7.98 -4.68 3.45
C LEU A 17 9.02 -3.83 4.20
N LEU A 18 8.69 -3.33 5.38
CA LEU A 18 9.64 -2.59 6.22
C LEU A 18 10.73 -3.50 6.81
N GLU A 19 10.40 -4.75 7.12
CA GLU A 19 11.41 -5.75 7.48
C GLU A 19 12.35 -6.01 6.30
N ARG A 20 11.80 -6.26 5.11
CA ARG A 20 12.62 -6.52 3.91
C ARG A 20 13.47 -5.32 3.47
N GLU A 21 12.98 -4.09 3.65
CA GLU A 21 13.77 -2.87 3.42
C GLU A 21 15.00 -2.82 4.33
N ARG A 22 14.86 -3.21 5.61
CA ARG A 22 15.98 -3.23 6.57
C ARG A 22 17.05 -4.24 6.17
N GLU A 23 16.64 -5.35 5.56
CA GLU A 23 17.53 -6.40 5.07
C GLU A 23 18.18 -6.09 3.71
N THR A 24 17.70 -5.05 3.01
CA THR A 24 18.12 -4.73 1.64
C THR A 24 18.65 -3.30 1.57
N PRO A 25 19.94 -3.07 1.90
CA PRO A 25 20.53 -1.72 1.93
C PRO A 25 20.36 -0.98 0.61
N GLY A 26 20.02 0.31 0.70
CA GLY A 26 19.77 1.17 -0.47
C GLY A 26 18.34 1.12 -1.00
N SER A 27 17.55 0.11 -0.61
CA SER A 27 16.15 0.01 -1.03
C SER A 27 15.19 0.88 -0.20
N LYS A 28 14.00 1.10 -0.75
CA LYS A 28 12.84 1.70 -0.07
C LYS A 28 11.58 0.91 -0.34
N ALA A 29 10.82 0.59 0.70
CA ALA A 29 9.51 -0.01 0.56
C ALA A 29 8.52 0.93 -0.16
N LEU A 30 7.64 0.36 -0.96
CA LEU A 30 6.49 1.00 -1.58
C LEU A 30 5.23 0.32 -1.07
N PHE A 31 4.32 1.10 -0.48
CA PHE A 31 3.11 0.56 0.13
C PHE A 31 1.93 0.53 -0.85
N PRO A 32 0.95 -0.37 -0.64
CA PRO A 32 -0.28 -0.35 -1.42
C PRO A 32 -1.12 0.88 -1.06
N GLY A 33 -1.42 1.73 -2.04
CA GLY A 33 -2.34 2.86 -1.89
C GLY A 33 -1.94 3.84 -0.78
N SER A 34 -2.93 4.37 -0.06
CA SER A 34 -2.71 5.42 0.94
C SER A 34 -2.22 4.89 2.30
N CYS A 35 -1.46 5.72 3.01
CA CYS A 35 -1.01 5.42 4.37
C CYS A 35 -2.21 5.32 5.34
N SER A 36 -2.27 4.24 6.12
CA SER A 36 -3.34 3.96 7.09
C SER A 36 -2.84 3.85 8.53
N ARG A 37 -1.62 4.34 8.82
CA ARG A 37 -0.98 4.20 10.14
C ARG A 37 -1.40 5.25 11.19
N CYS A 38 -1.97 6.38 10.77
CA CYS A 38 -2.47 7.40 11.69
C CYS A 38 -3.98 7.25 11.92
N THR A 39 -4.43 7.43 13.15
CA THR A 39 -5.84 7.74 13.43
C THR A 39 -6.16 9.11 12.86
N ALA A 40 -7.27 9.25 12.13
CA ALA A 40 -7.64 10.52 11.51
C ALA A 40 -7.86 11.63 12.56
N PRO A 41 -7.46 12.90 12.27
CA PRO A 41 -6.89 13.39 11.02
C PRO A 41 -5.36 13.19 10.90
N CYS A 42 -4.86 13.05 9.67
CA CYS A 42 -3.43 12.97 9.41
C CYS A 42 -2.72 14.30 9.69
N ARG A 43 -1.60 14.30 10.43
CA ARG A 43 -0.83 15.53 10.72
C ARG A 43 -0.37 16.28 9.45
N ARG A 44 -0.06 15.55 8.38
CA ARG A 44 0.37 16.14 7.09
C ARG A 44 -0.72 16.98 6.44
N THR A 45 -1.99 16.60 6.57
CA THR A 45 -3.10 17.39 6.01
C THR A 45 -3.33 18.69 6.77
N LEU A 46 -2.79 18.80 7.98
CA LEU A 46 -2.78 20.02 8.79
C LEU A 46 -1.50 20.86 8.60
N GLY A 47 -0.67 20.55 7.59
CA GLY A 47 0.60 21.23 7.35
C GLY A 47 1.70 20.90 8.37
N ARG A 48 1.50 19.88 9.21
CA ARG A 48 2.49 19.45 10.23
C ARG A 48 3.28 18.24 9.74
N GLN A 49 4.45 18.01 10.35
CA GLN A 49 5.26 16.81 10.07
C GLN A 49 4.48 15.52 10.38
N CYS A 50 4.78 14.45 9.64
CA CYS A 50 4.27 13.11 9.92
C CYS A 50 4.57 12.70 11.37
N ALA A 51 3.69 11.90 11.99
CA ALA A 51 3.95 11.29 13.31
C ALA A 51 5.05 10.23 13.28
N SER A 52 5.28 9.62 12.12
CA SER A 52 6.25 8.54 11.90
C SER A 52 6.95 8.74 10.55
N PRO A 53 7.79 9.78 10.40
CA PRO A 53 8.44 10.11 9.13
C PRO A 53 9.41 9.02 8.64
N GLU A 54 10.01 8.26 9.54
CA GLU A 54 10.97 7.20 9.27
C GLU A 54 10.35 5.96 8.60
N THR A 55 9.06 5.71 8.85
CA THR A 55 8.28 4.60 8.27
C THR A 55 7.30 5.06 7.19
N LEU A 56 7.30 6.35 6.85
CA LEU A 56 6.48 6.90 5.78
C LEU A 56 7.00 6.41 4.42
N ARG A 57 6.15 5.76 3.64
CA ARG A 57 6.47 5.29 2.28
C ARG A 57 5.48 5.82 1.25
N PHE A 58 5.97 5.91 0.02
CA PHE A 58 5.17 6.22 -1.16
C PHE A 58 4.41 4.99 -1.62
N SER A 59 3.31 5.20 -2.35
CA SER A 59 2.71 4.13 -3.13
C SER A 59 3.39 4.03 -4.50
N ILE A 60 3.26 2.87 -5.13
CA ILE A 60 3.72 2.66 -6.50
C ILE A 60 3.09 3.70 -7.44
N GLU A 61 1.77 3.95 -7.32
CA GLU A 61 1.06 4.90 -8.18
C GLU A 61 1.54 6.33 -7.99
N SER A 62 1.90 6.73 -6.76
CA SER A 62 2.39 8.08 -6.48
C SER A 62 3.73 8.39 -7.14
N LEU A 63 4.45 7.36 -7.59
CA LEU A 63 5.70 7.46 -8.34
C LEU A 63 5.49 7.24 -9.86
N GLY A 64 4.24 7.10 -10.31
CA GLY A 64 3.88 6.89 -11.72
C GLY A 64 3.82 5.43 -12.17
N GLY A 65 3.89 4.45 -11.25
CA GLY A 65 3.75 3.04 -11.59
C GLY A 65 2.30 2.64 -11.87
N ASP A 66 2.09 1.79 -12.87
CA ASP A 66 0.79 1.21 -13.20
C ASP A 66 0.60 -0.13 -12.48
N VAL A 67 -0.12 -0.09 -11.35
CA VAL A 67 -0.35 -1.28 -10.52
C VAL A 67 -1.23 -2.31 -11.23
N GLY A 68 -2.21 -1.89 -12.03
CA GLY A 68 -3.07 -2.81 -12.77
C GLY A 68 -2.30 -3.57 -13.85
N LEU A 69 -1.41 -2.88 -14.55
CA LEU A 69 -0.46 -3.50 -15.47
C LEU A 69 0.47 -4.48 -14.74
N MET A 70 1.07 -4.06 -13.62
CA MET A 70 1.97 -4.92 -12.84
C MET A 70 1.27 -6.19 -12.34
N GLN A 71 0.02 -6.09 -11.89
CA GLN A 71 -0.77 -7.25 -11.46
C GLN A 71 -0.94 -8.27 -12.58
N ARG A 72 -1.28 -7.79 -13.78
CA ARG A 72 -1.46 -8.64 -14.95
C ARG A 72 -0.15 -9.27 -15.39
N GLU A 73 0.90 -8.48 -15.56
CA GLU A 73 2.17 -8.95 -16.16
C GLU A 73 3.01 -9.81 -15.19
N LEU A 74 3.00 -9.50 -13.88
CA LEU A 74 3.83 -10.20 -12.90
C LEU A 74 3.10 -11.36 -12.22
N PHE A 75 1.78 -11.26 -12.04
CA PHE A 75 1.00 -12.22 -11.26
C PHE A 75 -0.10 -12.91 -12.06
N GLY A 76 -0.35 -12.51 -13.32
CA GLY A 76 -1.42 -13.07 -14.14
C GLY A 76 -2.82 -12.77 -13.59
N LEU A 77 -2.95 -11.67 -12.83
CA LEU A 77 -4.20 -11.28 -12.17
C LEU A 77 -4.71 -9.97 -12.77
N ASP A 78 -5.98 -9.95 -13.19
CA ASP A 78 -6.63 -8.71 -13.59
C ASP A 78 -7.10 -7.90 -12.38
N LEU A 79 -7.05 -6.58 -12.52
CA LEU A 79 -7.61 -5.66 -11.55
C LEU A 79 -9.14 -5.67 -11.66
N VAL A 80 -9.82 -6.07 -10.58
CA VAL A 80 -11.28 -6.09 -10.49
C VAL A 80 -11.76 -4.84 -9.75
N TRP A 81 -12.47 -3.97 -10.46
CA TRP A 81 -13.06 -2.77 -9.86
C TRP A 81 -14.37 -3.09 -9.15
N ALA A 82 -14.64 -2.36 -8.07
CA ALA A 82 -15.97 -2.39 -7.45
C ALA A 82 -16.98 -1.70 -8.38
N SER A 83 -18.17 -2.28 -8.53
CA SER A 83 -19.29 -1.70 -9.24
C SER A 83 -20.33 -1.18 -8.24
N ALA A 84 -21.28 -0.35 -8.70
CA ALA A 84 -22.30 0.21 -7.81
C ALA A 84 -23.17 -0.90 -7.20
N GLY A 85 -23.03 -1.12 -5.89
CA GLY A 85 -23.78 -2.14 -5.15
C GLY A 85 -23.11 -3.51 -5.07
N GLU A 86 -21.99 -3.73 -5.76
CA GLU A 86 -21.27 -5.00 -5.73
C GLU A 86 -19.82 -4.82 -5.24
N ILE A 87 -19.41 -5.75 -4.39
CA ILE A 87 -18.01 -5.86 -3.98
C ILE A 87 -17.24 -6.70 -5.01
N PRO A 88 -15.95 -6.41 -5.24
CA PRO A 88 -15.10 -7.28 -6.03
C PRO A 88 -15.06 -8.70 -5.47
N ALA A 89 -14.84 -9.69 -6.34
CA ALA A 89 -14.65 -11.08 -5.94
C ALA A 89 -13.48 -11.25 -4.96
N HIS A 90 -12.45 -10.41 -5.11
CA HIS A 90 -11.27 -10.38 -4.25
C HIS A 90 -10.65 -8.98 -4.22
N TYR A 91 -9.89 -8.71 -3.17
CA TYR A 91 -9.05 -7.52 -3.07
C TYR A 91 -7.59 -7.91 -3.26
N GLN A 92 -6.82 -7.06 -3.93
CA GLN A 92 -5.41 -7.26 -4.17
C GLN A 92 -4.63 -6.07 -3.60
N LEU A 93 -3.56 -6.37 -2.87
CA LEU A 93 -2.64 -5.39 -2.34
C LEU A 93 -1.29 -5.61 -3.01
N VAL A 94 -0.73 -4.57 -3.61
CA VAL A 94 0.57 -4.62 -4.28
C VAL A 94 1.50 -3.63 -3.61
N GLY A 95 2.65 -4.14 -3.20
CA GLY A 95 3.76 -3.36 -2.70
C GLY A 95 5.07 -3.98 -3.18
N GLY A 96 6.19 -3.35 -2.86
CA GLY A 96 7.49 -3.84 -3.28
C GLY A 96 8.64 -3.05 -2.68
N LEU A 97 9.86 -3.44 -3.02
CA LEU A 97 11.06 -2.66 -2.74
C LEU A 97 11.52 -1.97 -4.02
N LEU A 98 11.81 -0.68 -3.91
CA LEU A 98 12.50 0.10 -4.94
C LEU A 98 13.97 0.17 -4.56
N SER A 99 14.87 -0.34 -5.42
CA SER A 99 16.32 -0.43 -5.19
C SER A 99 17.12 0.16 -6.34
#